data_AF-A0A7S4P7M4-F1
#
_entry.id   AF-A0A7S4P7M4-F1
#
_cell.length_a   1.000
_cell.length_b   1.000
_cell.length_c   1.000
_cell.angle_alpha   90.00
_cell.angle_beta   90.00
_cell.angle_gamma   90.00
#
_symmetry.space_group_name_H-M   'P 1'
#
loop_
_entity.id
_entity.type
_entity.pdbx_description
1 polymer ?
#
loop_
_entity_poly.entity_id
_entity_poly.type
_entity_poly.pdbx_seq_one_letter_code
_entity_poly.pdbx_strand_id
1 'polypeptide(L)'
;AIEAVVSAMTRHADDKGVQQAACWALSHVCRLSSRYEEIRQNRVRAREAGAIEAVVSAMTGSSNDDVQQAACDALHSIVSGMAASQVRAREAGAIEAIVSAMTKHADDARVQQAACEG
;
A
#
# COMPACT_ATOMS: atom_id res chain seq x y z
N ALA A 1 -4.31 0.55 15.70
CA ALA A 1 -4.71 -0.42 14.66
C ALA A 1 -3.74 -0.38 13.48
N ILE A 2 -3.53 0.78 12.86
CA ILE A 2 -2.57 0.97 11.77
C ILE A 2 -1.16 0.47 12.13
N GLU A 3 -0.61 0.83 13.30
CA GLU A 3 0.74 0.37 13.70
C GLU A 3 0.81 -1.15 13.88
N ALA A 4 -0.27 -1.77 14.35
CA ALA A 4 -0.34 -3.22 14.49
C ALA A 4 -0.35 -3.91 13.12
N VAL A 5 -1.03 -3.33 12.13
CA VAL A 5 -1.03 -3.82 10.74
C VAL A 5 0.37 -3.70 10.13
N VAL A 6 1.03 -2.56 10.28
CA VAL A 6 2.42 -2.38 9.80
C VAL A 6 3.38 -3.33 10.52
N SER A 7 3.18 -3.54 11.82
CA SER A 7 3.98 -4.48 12.59
C SER A 7 3.75 -5.93 12.16
N ALA A 8 2.53 -6.29 11.75
CA ALA A 8 2.23 -7.60 11.19
C ALA A 8 2.88 -7.78 9.82
N MET A 9 2.82 -6.78 8.94
CA MET A 9 3.49 -6.81 7.63
C MET A 9 5.00 -7.01 7.76
N THR A 10 5.63 -6.31 8.71
CA THR A 10 7.07 -6.41 8.91
C THR A 10 7.49 -7.74 9.54
N ARG A 11 6.70 -8.29 10.47
CA ARG A 11 6.97 -9.61 11.08
C ARG A 11 6.72 -10.79 10.15
N HIS A 12 5.76 -10.66 9.24
CA HIS A 12 5.31 -11.73 8.36
C HIS A 12 5.53 -11.34 6.88
N ALA A 13 6.71 -10.82 6.56
CA ALA A 13 7.07 -10.35 5.22
C ALA A 13 6.86 -11.42 4.13
N ASP A 14 7.14 -12.69 4.45
CA ASP A 14 7.04 -13.81 3.50
C ASP A 14 5.63 -14.44 3.43
N ASP A 15 4.74 -14.09 4.36
CA ASP A 15 3.38 -14.63 4.38
C ASP A 15 2.47 -13.79 3.50
N LYS A 16 2.19 -14.30 2.30
CA LYS A 16 1.35 -13.66 1.28
C LYS A 16 -0.05 -13.33 1.81
N GLY A 17 -0.62 -14.20 2.63
CA GLY A 17 -1.96 -13.99 3.20
C GLY A 17 -1.96 -12.82 4.19
N VAL A 18 -0.93 -12.73 5.03
CA VAL A 18 -0.77 -11.60 5.95
C VAL A 18 -0.49 -10.30 5.19
N GLN A 19 0.38 -10.31 4.17
CA GLN A 19 0.64 -9.13 3.34
C GLN A 19 -0.62 -8.63 2.64
N GLN A 20 -1.37 -9.54 2.00
CA GLN A 20 -2.62 -9.20 1.33
C GLN A 20 -3.63 -8.61 2.32
N ALA A 21 -3.91 -9.32 3.42
CA ALA A 21 -4.89 -8.86 4.41
C ALA A 21 -4.50 -7.51 5.04
N ALA A 22 -3.21 -7.30 5.29
CA ALA A 22 -2.70 -6.06 5.83
C ALA A 22 -2.83 -4.88 4.86
N CYS A 23 -2.47 -5.07 3.58
CA CYS A 23 -2.67 -4.07 2.54
C CYS A 23 -4.15 -3.70 2.38
N TRP A 24 -5.04 -4.69 2.37
CA TRP A 24 -6.49 -4.46 2.34
C TRP A 24 -6.98 -3.65 3.55
N ALA A 25 -6.52 -4.00 4.76
CA ALA A 25 -6.88 -3.28 5.97
C ALA A 25 -6.41 -1.82 5.92
N LEU A 26 -5.17 -1.56 5.48
CA LEU A 26 -4.64 -0.21 5.33
C LEU A 26 -5.45 0.60 4.30
N SER A 27 -5.75 0.00 3.15
CA SER A 27 -6.54 0.63 2.10
C SER A 27 -7.94 0.99 2.59
N HIS A 28 -8.60 0.07 3.32
CA HIS A 28 -9.91 0.31 3.90
C HIS A 28 -9.88 1.44 4.93
N VAL A 29 -8.94 1.42 5.88
CA VAL A 29 -8.83 2.45 6.94
C VAL A 29 -8.50 3.83 6.37
N CYS A 30 -7.75 3.91 5.26
CA CYS A 30 -7.38 5.17 4.61
C CYS A 30 -8.41 5.69 3.60
N ARG A 31 -9.49 4.94 3.35
CA ARG A 31 -10.52 5.27 2.36
C ARG A 31 -11.93 5.33 2.93
N LEU A 32 -12.23 4.48 3.91
CA LEU A 32 -13.56 4.27 4.46
C LEU A 32 -13.54 4.67 5.94
N SER A 33 -14.03 5.88 6.20
CA SER A 33 -14.36 6.33 7.55
C SER A 33 -15.57 7.25 7.51
N SER A 34 -16.28 7.33 8.63
CA SER A 34 -17.54 8.06 8.73
C SER A 34 -17.39 9.58 8.55
N ARG A 35 -16.18 10.12 8.73
CA ARG A 35 -15.87 11.56 8.65
C ARG A 35 -14.61 11.80 7.84
N TYR A 36 -14.62 12.81 6.96
CA TYR A 36 -13.48 13.17 6.10
C TYR A 36 -12.21 13.53 6.89
N GLU A 37 -12.34 14.17 8.06
CA GLU A 37 -11.21 14.53 8.92
C GLU A 37 -10.50 13.30 9.49
N GLU A 38 -11.27 12.25 9.81
CA GLU A 38 -10.74 10.98 10.32
C GLU A 38 -9.93 10.26 9.23
N ILE A 39 -10.40 10.30 7.98
CA ILE A 39 -9.65 9.76 6.82
C ILE A 39 -8.28 10.44 6.72
N ARG A 40 -8.23 11.77 6.82
CA ARG A 40 -6.95 12.51 6.78
C ARG A 40 -6.04 12.14 7.94
N GLN A 41 -6.57 12.04 9.17
CA GLN A 41 -5.77 11.63 10.33
C GLN A 41 -5.24 10.20 10.19
N ASN A 42 -6.05 9.28 9.66
CA ASN A 42 -5.62 7.91 9.41
C ASN A 42 -4.50 7.84 8.37
N ARG A 43 -4.57 8.63 7.28
CA ARG A 43 -3.48 8.71 6.29
C ARG A 43 -2.19 9.27 6.89
N VAL A 44 -2.28 10.30 7.73
CA VAL A 44 -1.13 10.86 8.46
C VAL A 44 -0.52 9.81 9.39
N ARG A 45 -1.36 9.11 10.18
CA ARG A 45 -0.91 8.01 11.05
C ARG A 45 -0.29 6.85 10.28
N ALA A 46 -0.84 6.48 9.12
CA ALA A 46 -0.26 5.44 8.26
C ALA A 46 1.13 5.82 7.78
N ARG A 47 1.31 7.07 7.33
CA ARG A 47 2.63 7.59 6.98
C ARG A 47 3.59 7.55 8.18
N GLU A 48 3.17 8.06 9.34
CA GLU A 48 4.01 8.10 10.54
C GLU A 48 4.36 6.73 11.10
N ALA A 49 3.48 5.74 10.92
CA ALA A 49 3.72 4.35 11.29
C ALA A 49 4.62 3.59 10.31
N GLY A 50 5.05 4.20 9.20
CA GLY A 50 5.90 3.54 8.19
C GLY A 50 5.12 2.60 7.25
N ALA A 51 3.81 2.81 7.08
CA ALA A 51 2.98 1.95 6.24
C ALA A 51 3.36 2.02 4.76
N ILE A 52 3.87 3.17 4.29
CA ILE A 52 4.27 3.36 2.89
C ILE A 52 5.45 2.42 2.57
N GLU A 53 6.46 2.43 3.43
CA GLU A 53 7.67 1.61 3.30
C GLU A 53 7.33 0.13 3.42
N ALA A 54 6.44 -0.24 4.34
CA ALA A 54 5.98 -1.62 4.49
C ALA A 54 5.23 -2.11 3.24
N VAL A 55 4.36 -1.29 2.66
CA VAL A 55 3.63 -1.62 1.42
C VAL A 55 4.59 -1.76 0.24
N VAL A 56 5.53 -0.84 0.07
CA VAL A 56 6.55 -0.93 -0.98
C VAL A 56 7.44 -2.16 -0.81
N SER A 57 7.80 -2.50 0.43
CA SER A 57 8.53 -3.73 0.73
C SER A 57 7.72 -4.98 0.37
N ALA A 58 6.40 -4.98 0.61
CA ALA A 58 5.52 -6.08 0.24
C ALA A 58 5.43 -6.26 -1.29
N MET A 59 5.36 -5.16 -2.04
CA MET A 59 5.37 -5.17 -3.51
C MET A 59 6.69 -5.69 -4.08
N THR A 60 7.82 -5.36 -3.46
CA THR A 60 9.13 -5.79 -3.96
C THR A 60 9.44 -7.25 -3.58
N GLY A 61 8.97 -7.71 -2.42
CA GLY A 61 9.17 -9.07 -1.93
C GLY A 61 8.20 -10.12 -2.49
N SER A 62 7.03 -9.73 -2.96
CA SER A 62 6.00 -10.65 -3.45
C SER A 62 5.89 -10.64 -4.97
N SER A 63 5.69 -11.81 -5.59
CA SER A 63 5.25 -11.95 -6.98
C SER A 63 3.83 -12.49 -7.08
N ASN A 64 3.02 -12.31 -6.03
CA ASN A 64 1.64 -12.74 -6.02
C ASN A 64 0.72 -11.59 -6.43
N ASP A 65 -0.10 -11.83 -7.44
CA ASP A 65 -0.98 -10.84 -8.07
C ASP A 65 -1.92 -10.18 -7.06
N ASP A 66 -2.47 -10.93 -6.11
CA ASP A 66 -3.41 -10.40 -5.11
C ASP A 66 -2.70 -9.49 -4.09
N VAL A 67 -1.44 -9.81 -3.73
CA VAL A 67 -0.61 -8.92 -2.90
C VAL A 67 -0.26 -7.65 -3.67
N GLN A 68 0.09 -7.76 -4.96
CA GLN A 68 0.40 -6.60 -5.79
C GLN A 68 -0.79 -5.66 -5.94
N GLN A 69 -1.95 -6.21 -6.27
CA GLN A 69 -3.19 -5.43 -6.36
C GLN A 69 -3.50 -4.73 -5.02
N ALA A 70 -3.52 -5.49 -3.92
CA ALA A 70 -3.84 -4.93 -2.60
C ALA A 70 -2.83 -3.84 -2.18
N ALA A 71 -1.55 -4.04 -2.49
CA ALA A 71 -0.50 -3.09 -2.17
C ALA A 71 -0.60 -1.80 -3.00
N CYS A 72 -0.90 -1.88 -4.30
CA CYS A 72 -1.19 -0.70 -5.12
C CYS A 72 -2.38 0.10 -4.55
N ASP A 73 -3.49 -0.58 -4.24
CA ASP A 73 -4.68 0.04 -3.67
C ASP A 73 -4.41 0.70 -2.30
N ALA A 74 -3.60 0.05 -1.47
CA ALA A 74 -3.19 0.57 -0.17
C ALA A 74 -2.33 1.83 -0.32
N LEU A 75 -1.32 1.76 -1.19
CA LEU A 75 -0.42 2.87 -1.46
C LEU A 75 -1.19 4.08 -1.98
N HIS A 76 -2.05 3.90 -3.01
CA HIS A 76 -2.89 4.96 -3.54
C HIS A 76 -3.76 5.60 -2.43
N SER A 77 -4.41 4.76 -1.61
CA SER A 77 -5.28 5.24 -0.53
C SER A 77 -4.53 6.04 0.54
N ILE A 78 -3.26 5.71 0.82
CA ILE A 78 -2.42 6.42 1.80
C ILE A 78 -1.92 7.76 1.23
N VAL A 79 -1.51 7.79 -0.04
CA VAL A 79 -0.86 8.97 -0.64
C VAL A 79 -1.83 9.96 -1.28
N SER A 80 -3.04 9.52 -1.65
CA SER A 80 -4.03 10.35 -2.35
C SER A 80 -4.33 11.64 -1.57
N GLY A 81 -4.20 12.78 -2.24
CA GLY A 81 -4.42 14.11 -1.66
C GLY A 81 -3.44 14.53 -0.55
N MET A 82 -2.36 13.78 -0.32
CA MET A 82 -1.38 14.01 0.76
C MET A 82 0.02 14.20 0.19
N ALA A 83 0.40 15.45 -0.11
CA ALA A 83 1.69 15.79 -0.73
C ALA A 83 2.90 15.21 0.02
N ALA A 84 2.91 15.30 1.35
CA ALA A 84 3.99 14.73 2.17
C ALA A 84 4.06 13.19 2.09
N SER A 85 2.92 12.50 1.97
CA SER A 85 2.89 11.05 1.76
C SER A 85 3.36 10.67 0.35
N GLN A 86 3.03 11.48 -0.66
CA GLN A 86 3.52 11.28 -2.03
C GLN A 86 5.05 11.44 -2.12
N VAL A 87 5.61 12.47 -1.46
CA VAL A 87 7.08 12.64 -1.37
C VAL A 87 7.70 11.41 -0.70
N ARG A 88 7.14 10.97 0.42
CA ARG A 88 7.64 9.80 1.15
C ARG A 88 7.58 8.52 0.30
N ALA A 89 6.51 8.31 -0.45
CA ALA A 89 6.37 7.17 -1.36
C ALA A 89 7.42 7.18 -2.46
N ARG A 90 7.74 8.36 -3.03
CA ARG A 90 8.82 8.51 -4.01
C ARG A 90 10.18 8.17 -3.39
N GLU A 91 10.46 8.69 -2.19
CA GLU A 91 11.71 8.37 -1.47
C GLU A 91 11.82 6.88 -1.12
N ALA A 92 10.69 6.20 -0.89
CA ALA A 92 10.64 4.77 -0.61
C ALA A 92 10.81 3.89 -1.87
N GLY A 93 10.86 4.48 -3.08
CA GLY A 93 10.96 3.72 -4.33
C GLY A 93 9.64 3.11 -4.81
N ALA A 94 8.52 3.74 -4.45
CA ALA A 94 7.20 3.21 -4.78
C ALA A 94 6.93 3.15 -6.29
N ILE A 95 7.47 4.10 -7.06
CA ILE A 95 7.29 4.14 -8.52
C ILE A 95 7.97 2.93 -9.15
N GLU A 96 9.20 2.64 -8.75
CA GLU A 96 9.98 1.50 -9.21
C GLU A 96 9.30 0.18 -8.85
N ALA A 97 8.71 0.09 -7.65
CA ALA A 97 7.95 -1.08 -7.22
C ALA A 97 6.69 -1.29 -8.08
N ILE A 98 5.91 -0.22 -8.34
CA ILE A 98 4.72 -0.27 -9.20
C ILE A 98 5.10 -0.69 -10.62
N VAL A 99 6.13 -0.08 -11.22
CA VAL A 99 6.58 -0.42 -12.57
C VAL A 99 7.07 -1.87 -12.65
N SER A 100 7.78 -2.34 -11.63
CA SER A 100 8.21 -3.74 -11.54
C SER A 100 7.00 -4.68 -11.47
N ALA A 101 5.98 -4.34 -10.68
CA ALA A 101 4.74 -5.10 -10.58
C ALA A 101 4.01 -5.14 -11.93
N MET A 102 3.83 -4.00 -12.60
CA MET A 102 3.22 -3.93 -13.92
C MET A 102 3.98 -4.76 -14.97
N THR A 103 5.31 -4.79 -14.89
CA THR A 103 6.14 -5.56 -15.83
C THR A 103 6.02 -7.06 -15.58
N LYS A 104 6.01 -7.49 -14.31
CA LYS A 104 5.91 -8.90 -13.92
C LYS A 104 4.49 -9.46 -14.10
N HIS A 105 3.49 -8.61 -13.99
CA HIS A 105 2.07 -8.96 -14.06
C HIS A 105 1.39 -8.27 -15.25
N ALA A 106 2.07 -8.26 -16.40
CA ALA A 106 1.60 -7.59 -17.61
C ALA A 106 0.20 -8.06 -18.04
N ASP A 107 -0.13 -9.32 -17.79
CA ASP A 107 -1.40 -9.94 -18.18
C ASP A 107 -2.50 -9.85 -17.09
N ASP A 108 -2.20 -9.43 -15.86
CA ASP A 108 -3.22 -9.23 -14.81
C ASP A 108 -3.79 -7.82 -14.91
N ALA A 109 -4.97 -7.71 -15.52
CA ALA A 109 -5.70 -6.45 -15.69
C ALA A 109 -5.97 -5.72 -14.35
N ARG A 110 -6.13 -6.43 -13.24
CA ARG A 110 -6.35 -5.82 -11.92
C ARG A 110 -5.08 -5.15 -11.41
N VAL A 111 -3.93 -5.78 -11.58
CA VAL A 111 -2.63 -5.19 -11.21
C VAL A 111 -2.33 -3.98 -12.10
N GLN A 112 -2.60 -4.06 -13.41
CA GLN A 112 -2.44 -2.93 -14.33
C GLN A 112 -3.34 -1.75 -13.94
N GLN A 113 -4.63 -2.02 -13.66
CA GLN A 113 -5.57 -0.98 -13.26
C GLN A 113 -5.16 -0.31 -11.94
N ALA A 114 -4.90 -1.10 -10.90
CA ALA A 114 -4.51 -0.56 -9.59
C ALA A 114 -3.20 0.24 -9.66
N ALA A 115 -2.26 -0.19 -10.51
CA ALA A 115 -1.01 0.53 -10.76
C ALA A 115 -1.21 1.84 -11.53
N CYS A 116 -2.15 1.90 -12.48
CA CYS A 116 -2.44 3.11 -13.25
C CYS A 116 -3.27 4.13 -12.46
N GLU A 117 -4.02 3.68 -11.46
CA GLU A 117 -4.74 4.56 -10.53
C GLU A 117 -3.82 5.19 -9.46
N GLY A 118 -2.71 4.52 -9.12
CA GLY A 118 -1.68 4.91 -8.13
C GLY A 118 -0.90 6.16 -8.47
#